data_AF-A0A1T2KTF4-F1
#
_entry.id   AF-A0A1T2KTF4-F1
#
_cell.length_a   1.000
_cell.length_b   1.000
_cell.length_c   1.000
_cell.angle_alpha   90.00
_cell.angle_beta   90.00
_cell.angle_gamma   90.00
#
_symmetry.space_group_name_H-M   'P 1'
#
loop_
_entity.id
_entity.type
_entity.pdbx_description
1 polymer ?
#
loop_
_entity_poly.entity_id
_entity_poly.type
_entity_poly.pdbx_seq_one_letter_code
_entity_poly.pdbx_strand_id
1 'polypeptide(L)'
;MSKIFNRHKIKVSYSCMPNIKNNISKHNNQVLKKAEIANSTVMGDKSCNCRQNNQCPLEGKCLQANVIYQATVTSPNQTKDETYIGLAANFKDRFRNHVASFKNIHKRNDTELSKFIWTLKEKNFEYKLKWRILRTCAIYNNTSKRCNLCLHENFLIMCKPHLCSLNKRNELMGACRHNKKFLLCNV
;
A
#
# COMPACT_ATOMS: atom_id res chain seq x y z
N MET A 1 -11.66 -53.98 -23.14
CA MET A 1 -10.75 -52.91 -23.59
C MET A 1 -9.38 -53.50 -23.89
N SER A 2 -8.95 -53.52 -25.15
CA SER A 2 -7.67 -54.09 -25.58
C SER A 2 -6.49 -53.14 -25.32
N LYS A 3 -5.29 -53.70 -25.11
CA LYS A 3 -4.04 -52.91 -24.98
C LYS A 3 -3.69 -52.30 -26.34
N ILE A 4 -3.95 -51.01 -26.50
CA ILE A 4 -3.69 -50.24 -27.73
C ILE A 4 -2.18 -50.06 -28.02
N PHE A 5 -1.31 -50.21 -27.01
CA PHE A 5 0.12 -49.88 -27.13
C PHE A 5 1.04 -51.07 -26.87
N ASN A 6 1.90 -51.39 -27.85
CA ASN A 6 2.92 -52.43 -27.77
C ASN A 6 4.20 -51.89 -27.14
N ARG A 7 4.52 -52.33 -25.91
CA ARG A 7 5.69 -51.89 -25.14
C ARG A 7 7.05 -52.22 -25.78
N HIS A 8 7.13 -53.19 -26.70
CA HIS A 8 8.39 -53.53 -27.40
C HIS A 8 8.64 -52.66 -28.64
N LYS A 9 7.62 -51.94 -29.13
CA LYS A 9 7.75 -51.02 -30.29
C LYS A 9 7.77 -49.54 -29.90
N ILE A 10 7.51 -49.21 -28.63
CA ILE A 10 7.46 -47.82 -28.16
C ILE A 10 8.60 -47.59 -27.17
N LYS A 11 9.63 -46.85 -27.60
CA LYS A 11 10.62 -46.27 -26.69
C LYS A 11 10.04 -45.00 -26.07
N VAL A 12 9.71 -45.04 -24.78
CA VAL A 12 9.33 -43.86 -24.00
C VAL A 12 10.56 -43.41 -23.21
N SER A 13 11.16 -42.28 -23.59
CA SER A 13 12.15 -41.60 -22.76
C SER A 13 11.42 -40.61 -21.84
N TYR A 14 11.53 -40.81 -20.52
CA TYR A 14 11.07 -39.83 -19.55
C TYR A 14 12.22 -38.87 -19.24
N SER A 15 12.00 -37.57 -19.41
CA SER A 15 12.96 -36.57 -18.94
C SER A 15 12.92 -36.52 -17.41
N CYS A 16 13.97 -37.03 -16.75
CA CYS A 16 14.11 -36.97 -15.30
C CYS A 16 14.46 -35.56 -14.78
N MET A 17 14.67 -34.59 -15.67
CA MET A 17 15.01 -33.23 -15.27
C MET A 17 13.73 -32.49 -14.85
N PRO A 18 13.65 -32.00 -13.60
CA PRO A 18 12.53 -31.15 -13.20
C PRO A 18 12.46 -29.94 -14.13
N ASN A 19 11.24 -29.49 -14.42
CA ASN A 19 11.01 -28.33 -15.27
C ASN A 19 11.93 -27.16 -14.85
N ILE A 20 12.83 -26.74 -15.75
CA ILE A 20 13.82 -25.68 -15.51
C ILE A 20 13.15 -24.40 -14.99
N LYS A 21 11.97 -24.05 -15.52
CA LYS A 21 11.17 -22.92 -15.05
C LYS A 21 10.82 -23.04 -13.56
N ASN A 22 10.48 -24.24 -13.11
CA ASN A 22 10.14 -24.49 -11.71
C ASN A 22 11.38 -24.41 -10.82
N ASN A 23 12.54 -24.91 -11.26
CA ASN A 23 13.79 -24.79 -10.52
C ASN A 23 14.21 -23.33 -10.35
N ILE A 24 14.18 -22.54 -11.42
CA ILE A 24 14.46 -21.10 -11.39
C ILE A 24 13.46 -20.40 -10.45
N SER A 25 12.16 -20.69 -10.59
CA SER A 25 11.13 -20.05 -9.75
C SER A 25 11.30 -20.38 -8.26
N LYS A 26 11.62 -21.64 -7.92
CA LYS A 26 11.89 -22.07 -6.54
C LYS A 26 13.10 -21.35 -5.96
N HIS A 27 14.20 -21.30 -6.70
CA HIS A 27 15.42 -20.62 -6.29
C HIS A 27 15.16 -19.13 -6.04
N ASN A 28 14.53 -18.44 -7.01
CA ASN A 28 14.19 -17.02 -6.89
C ASN A 28 13.32 -16.74 -5.65
N ASN A 29 12.31 -17.58 -5.41
CA ASN A 29 11.46 -17.45 -4.22
C ASN A 29 12.25 -17.62 -2.91
N GLN A 30 13.24 -18.52 -2.86
CA GLN A 30 14.07 -18.69 -1.67
C GLN A 30 14.97 -17.48 -1.42
N VAL A 31 15.60 -16.93 -2.47
CA VAL A 31 16.43 -15.72 -2.38
C VAL A 31 15.61 -14.53 -1.88
N LEU A 32 14.40 -14.34 -2.42
CA LEU A 32 13.50 -13.26 -2.01
C LEU A 32 13.07 -13.38 -0.54
N LYS A 33 12.72 -14.59 -0.07
CA LYS A 33 12.36 -14.81 1.35
C LYS A 33 13.51 -14.48 2.30
N LYS A 34 14.74 -14.83 1.93
CA LYS A 34 15.93 -14.48 2.74
C LYS A 34 16.12 -12.96 2.81
N ALA A 35 15.91 -12.24 1.72
CA ALA A 35 15.96 -10.79 1.70
C ALA A 35 14.85 -10.15 2.56
N GLU A 36 13.63 -10.69 2.57
CA GLU A 36 12.54 -10.22 3.44
C GLU A 36 12.88 -10.39 4.93
N ILE A 37 13.46 -11.54 5.32
CA ILE A 37 13.89 -11.82 6.69
C ILE A 37 15.04 -10.88 7.11
N ALA A 38 16.02 -10.67 6.23
CA ALA A 38 17.13 -9.75 6.46
C ALA A 38 16.64 -8.29 6.64
N ASN A 39 15.64 -7.86 5.85
CA ASN A 39 15.05 -6.52 6.00
C ASN A 39 14.22 -6.37 7.29
N SER A 40 13.67 -7.47 7.82
CA SER A 40 12.85 -7.47 9.03
C SER A 40 13.68 -7.47 10.32
N THR A 41 14.95 -7.87 10.26
CA THR A 41 15.83 -8.06 11.43
C THR A 41 16.67 -6.83 11.80
N VAL A 42 16.62 -5.74 11.02
CA VAL A 42 17.55 -4.59 11.15
C VAL A 42 16.96 -3.38 11.90
N MET A 43 15.70 -3.38 12.32
CA MET A 43 15.14 -2.25 13.10
C MET A 43 14.74 -2.69 14.50
N GLY A 44 15.55 -2.34 15.51
CA GLY A 44 15.09 -2.35 16.89
C GLY A 44 13.80 -1.53 17.00
N ASP A 45 12.75 -2.16 17.52
CA ASP A 45 11.31 -1.81 17.42
C ASP A 45 10.93 -0.46 18.06
N LYS A 46 11.47 0.66 17.57
CA LYS A 46 10.91 1.98 17.88
C LYS A 46 9.70 2.20 17.00
N SER A 47 8.50 2.19 17.61
CA SER A 47 7.24 2.48 16.92
C SER A 47 7.06 3.97 16.57
N CYS A 48 7.86 4.86 17.18
CA CYS A 48 7.81 6.30 16.99
C CYS A 48 9.17 6.97 17.26
N ASN A 49 9.42 8.06 16.55
CA ASN A 49 10.56 8.96 16.73
C ASN A 49 10.12 10.44 16.67
N CYS A 50 8.92 10.75 17.17
CA CYS A 50 8.47 12.13 17.34
C CYS A 50 9.13 12.74 18.59
N ARG A 51 9.49 14.03 18.53
CA ARG A 51 10.06 14.76 19.69
C ARG A 51 9.05 14.86 20.84
N GLN A 52 7.78 15.06 20.50
CA GLN A 52 6.66 15.05 21.45
C GLN A 52 5.72 13.91 21.07
N ASN A 53 5.55 12.94 21.97
CA ASN A 53 4.75 11.76 21.69
C ASN A 53 3.25 12.11 21.60
N ASN A 54 2.78 13.08 22.38
CA ASN A 54 1.38 13.53 22.40
C ASN A 54 0.93 14.18 21.07
N GLN A 55 1.86 14.66 20.26
CA GLN A 55 1.57 15.22 18.92
C GLN A 55 1.67 14.18 17.81
N CYS A 56 1.91 12.91 18.15
CA CYS A 56 2.02 11.86 17.16
C CYS A 56 0.64 11.61 16.51
N PRO A 57 0.52 11.66 15.18
CA PRO A 57 -0.76 11.46 14.49
C PRO A 57 -1.34 10.05 14.68
N LEU A 58 -0.53 9.09 15.11
CA LEU A 58 -0.92 7.70 15.40
C LEU A 58 -0.52 7.29 16.82
N GLU A 59 -0.60 8.22 17.79
CA GLU A 59 -0.47 7.89 19.23
C GLU A 59 0.79 7.07 19.57
N GLY A 60 1.95 7.48 19.02
CA GLY A 60 3.22 6.78 19.24
C GLY A 60 3.50 5.61 18.29
N LYS A 61 2.77 5.51 17.16
CA LYS A 61 2.98 4.47 16.12
C LYS A 61 3.20 5.04 14.71
N CYS A 62 3.83 6.21 14.59
CA CYS A 62 3.98 6.87 13.28
C CYS A 62 4.99 6.20 12.33
N LEU A 63 5.87 5.31 12.81
CA LEU A 63 6.88 4.63 12.01
C LEU A 63 6.36 3.37 11.30
N GLN A 64 5.04 3.21 11.19
CA GLN A 64 4.47 2.08 10.48
C GLN A 64 4.71 2.15 8.97
N ALA A 65 5.06 0.99 8.42
CA ALA A 65 5.29 0.79 7.00
C ALA A 65 4.17 -0.03 6.36
N ASN A 66 3.95 0.20 5.05
CA ASN A 66 3.03 -0.57 4.20
C ASN A 66 1.60 -0.62 4.74
N VAL A 67 1.06 0.56 5.00
CA VAL A 67 -0.22 0.75 5.67
C VAL A 67 -1.24 1.38 4.74
N ILE A 68 -2.49 0.98 4.93
CA ILE A 68 -3.66 1.71 4.48
C ILE A 68 -4.21 2.43 5.71
N TYR A 69 -4.30 3.74 5.62
CA TYR A 69 -4.77 4.61 6.69
C TYR A 69 -6.06 5.32 6.28
N GLN A 70 -6.75 5.82 7.30
CA GLN A 70 -7.88 6.73 7.14
C GLN A 70 -7.54 8.05 7.85
N ALA A 71 -7.91 9.17 7.23
CA ALA A 71 -8.00 10.47 7.85
C ALA A 71 -9.48 10.84 8.01
N THR A 72 -9.86 11.27 9.21
CA THR A 72 -11.18 11.82 9.51
C THR A 72 -11.04 13.31 9.77
N VAL A 73 -11.81 14.11 9.04
CA VAL A 73 -11.91 15.56 9.21
C VAL A 73 -13.23 15.86 9.88
N THR A 74 -13.16 16.53 11.03
CA THR A 74 -14.33 16.97 11.79
C THR A 74 -14.34 18.48 11.80
N SER A 75 -15.48 19.10 11.54
CA SER A 75 -15.65 20.56 11.57
C SER A 75 -16.99 20.88 12.24
N PRO A 76 -17.03 21.80 13.24
CA PRO A 76 -18.29 22.19 13.88
C PRO A 76 -19.31 22.79 12.89
N ASN A 77 -18.82 23.37 11.80
CA ASN A 77 -19.63 23.97 10.74
C ASN A 77 -20.20 22.93 9.75
N GLN A 78 -19.85 21.65 9.89
CA GLN A 78 -20.38 20.57 9.09
C GLN A 78 -21.24 19.62 9.91
N THR A 79 -22.27 19.07 9.28
CA THR A 79 -23.19 18.11 9.91
C THR A 79 -22.61 16.70 9.96
N LYS A 80 -21.59 16.40 9.15
CA LYS A 80 -21.00 15.08 9.03
C LYS A 80 -19.49 15.16 8.96
N ASP A 81 -18.85 14.15 9.53
CA ASP A 81 -17.41 13.97 9.42
C ASP A 81 -17.06 13.42 8.04
N GLU A 82 -16.06 14.03 7.42
CA GLU A 82 -15.56 13.62 6.12
C GLU A 82 -14.33 12.72 6.28
N THR A 83 -14.24 11.68 5.46
CA THR A 83 -13.22 10.64 5.58
C THR A 83 -12.46 10.43 4.29
N TYR A 84 -11.16 10.20 4.42
CA TYR A 84 -10.25 9.92 3.31
C TYR A 84 -9.44 8.66 3.61
N ILE A 85 -9.33 7.76 2.63
CA ILE A 85 -8.45 6.60 2.67
C ILE A 85 -7.24 6.87 1.77
N GLY A 86 -6.07 6.50 2.26
CA GLY A 86 -4.86 6.45 1.45
C GLY A 86 -3.94 5.33 1.87
N LEU A 87 -3.03 4.97 0.97
CA LEU A 87 -1.93 4.06 1.25
C LEU A 87 -0.59 4.79 1.49
N ALA A 88 0.32 4.13 2.19
CA ALA A 88 1.69 4.58 2.40
C ALA A 88 2.66 3.41 2.59
N ALA A 89 3.78 3.43 1.87
CA ALA A 89 4.91 2.56 2.18
C ALA A 89 5.60 2.97 3.50
N ASN A 90 5.68 4.27 3.79
CA ASN A 90 6.09 4.83 5.07
C ASN A 90 5.06 5.88 5.49
N PHE A 91 4.35 5.63 6.61
CA PHE A 91 3.29 6.53 7.06
C PHE A 91 3.81 7.91 7.45
N LYS A 92 4.96 8.00 8.14
CA LYS A 92 5.51 9.28 8.61
C LYS A 92 5.83 10.21 7.46
N ASP A 93 6.43 9.69 6.39
CA ASP A 93 6.73 10.49 5.20
C ASP A 93 5.47 10.91 4.45
N ARG A 94 4.48 10.01 4.36
CA ARG A 94 3.18 10.36 3.78
C ARG A 94 2.47 11.44 4.60
N PHE A 95 2.51 11.35 5.92
CA PHE A 95 1.96 12.36 6.82
C PHE A 95 2.65 13.71 6.64
N ARG A 96 3.98 13.76 6.54
CA ARG A 96 4.74 14.98 6.24
C ARG A 96 4.28 15.63 4.93
N ASN A 97 4.06 14.82 3.90
CA ASN A 97 3.55 15.29 2.60
C ASN A 97 2.14 15.90 2.71
N HIS A 98 1.24 15.26 3.47
CA HIS A 98 -0.08 15.82 3.76
C HIS A 98 0.01 17.14 4.54
N VAL A 99 0.82 17.21 5.59
CA VAL A 99 1.01 18.47 6.33
C VAL A 99 1.56 19.57 5.42
N ALA A 100 2.49 19.24 4.52
CA ALA A 100 3.01 20.18 3.54
C ALA A 100 1.94 20.63 2.53
N SER A 101 1.07 19.73 2.06
CA SER A 101 -0.02 20.08 1.14
C SER A 101 -1.11 20.92 1.80
N PHE A 102 -1.31 20.77 3.11
CA PHE A 102 -2.24 21.63 3.86
C PHE A 102 -1.67 23.03 4.08
N LYS A 103 -0.34 23.21 4.06
CA LYS A 103 0.30 24.52 4.27
C LYS A 103 0.52 25.27 2.96
N ASN A 104 0.93 24.58 1.90
CA ASN A 104 1.34 25.19 0.64
C ASN A 104 0.22 25.17 -0.38
N ILE A 105 -0.24 26.35 -0.83
CA ILE A 105 -1.38 26.48 -1.73
C ILE A 105 -1.17 25.77 -3.09
N HIS A 106 0.06 25.76 -3.60
CA HIS A 106 0.39 25.07 -4.87
C HIS A 106 0.16 23.56 -4.80
N LYS A 107 0.17 22.98 -3.59
CA LYS A 107 -0.05 21.55 -3.34
C LYS A 107 -1.49 21.23 -2.93
N ARG A 108 -2.41 22.19 -2.97
CA ARG A 108 -3.81 21.98 -2.57
C ARG A 108 -4.48 20.83 -3.31
N ASN A 109 -4.08 20.60 -4.55
CA ASN A 109 -4.67 19.59 -5.43
C ASN A 109 -3.97 18.22 -5.39
N ASP A 110 -2.94 18.02 -4.56
CA ASP A 110 -2.17 16.76 -4.48
C ASP A 110 -3.04 15.55 -4.10
N THR A 111 -4.08 15.77 -3.30
CA THR A 111 -5.03 14.76 -2.85
C THR A 111 -6.43 15.34 -2.67
N GLU A 112 -7.46 14.50 -2.70
CA GLU A 112 -8.81 14.95 -2.36
C GLU A 112 -8.92 15.43 -0.91
N LEU A 113 -8.13 14.86 0.02
CA LEU A 113 -8.03 15.34 1.39
C LEU A 113 -7.50 16.78 1.47
N SER A 114 -6.43 17.10 0.74
CA SER A 114 -5.88 18.45 0.72
C SER A 114 -6.84 19.44 0.08
N LYS A 115 -7.52 19.06 -1.02
CA LYS A 115 -8.54 19.89 -1.65
C LYS A 115 -9.61 20.27 -0.65
N PHE A 116 -10.15 19.28 0.06
CA PHE A 116 -11.18 19.49 1.07
C PHE A 116 -10.72 20.39 2.23
N ILE A 117 -9.49 20.21 2.74
CA ILE A 117 -8.96 21.08 3.78
C ILE A 117 -8.82 22.53 3.29
N TRP A 118 -8.41 22.74 2.05
CA TRP A 118 -8.33 24.09 1.48
C TRP A 118 -9.71 24.74 1.32
N THR A 119 -10.75 23.99 0.96
CA THR A 119 -12.12 24.57 0.92
C THR A 119 -12.61 24.97 2.30
N LEU A 120 -12.27 24.22 3.35
CA LEU A 120 -12.56 24.62 4.73
C LEU A 120 -11.82 25.90 5.12
N LYS A 121 -10.54 26.01 4.76
CA LYS A 121 -9.73 27.22 5.02
C LYS A 121 -10.24 28.46 4.28
N GLU A 122 -10.59 28.32 3.00
CA GLU A 122 -11.15 29.40 2.19
C GLU A 122 -12.48 29.91 2.77
N LYS A 123 -13.26 29.02 3.39
CA LYS A 123 -14.49 29.35 4.12
C LYS A 123 -14.26 29.82 5.56
N ASN A 124 -13.01 29.85 6.01
CA ASN A 124 -12.62 30.14 7.38
C ASN A 124 -13.30 29.23 8.42
N PHE A 125 -13.47 27.95 8.09
CA PHE A 125 -14.04 26.95 9.00
C PHE A 125 -12.95 26.24 9.77
N GLU A 126 -13.15 26.13 11.08
CA GLU A 126 -12.28 25.34 11.94
C GLU A 126 -12.46 23.85 11.66
N TYR A 127 -11.36 23.09 11.78
CA TYR A 127 -11.38 21.64 11.58
C TYR A 127 -10.36 20.92 12.43
N LYS A 128 -10.64 19.66 12.75
CA LYS A 128 -9.72 18.73 13.43
C LYS A 128 -9.51 17.49 12.58
N LEU A 129 -8.28 16.99 12.58
CA LEU A 129 -7.85 15.80 11.85
C LEU A 129 -7.51 14.66 12.81
N LYS A 130 -8.07 13.48 12.58
CA LYS A 130 -7.69 12.24 13.25
C LYS A 130 -7.22 11.22 12.22
N TRP A 131 -6.13 10.53 12.52
CA TRP A 131 -5.58 9.48 11.66
C TRP A 131 -5.74 8.12 12.34
N ARG A 132 -6.02 7.09 11.54
CA ARG A 132 -5.98 5.71 12.02
C ARG A 132 -5.51 4.77 10.93
N ILE A 133 -5.00 3.61 11.33
CA ILE A 133 -4.55 2.56 10.43
C ILE A 133 -5.70 1.58 10.25
N LEU A 134 -6.10 1.33 9.01
CA LEU A 134 -7.14 0.36 8.68
C LEU A 134 -6.56 -1.04 8.49
N ARG A 135 -5.40 -1.12 7.84
CA ARG A 135 -4.76 -2.40 7.52
C ARG A 135 -3.28 -2.21 7.22
N THR A 136 -2.47 -3.19 7.61
CA THR A 136 -1.10 -3.37 7.13
C THR A 136 -1.09 -4.43 6.03
N CYS A 137 -0.35 -4.21 4.95
CA CYS A 137 -0.29 -5.13 3.81
C CYS A 137 1.15 -5.41 3.40
N ALA A 138 1.39 -6.60 2.85
CA ALA A 138 2.64 -6.85 2.15
C ALA A 138 2.79 -5.91 0.94
N ILE A 139 4.02 -5.52 0.65
CA ILE A 139 4.37 -4.69 -0.52
C ILE A 139 4.13 -5.49 -1.81
N TYR A 140 4.25 -4.81 -2.96
CA TYR A 140 4.35 -5.45 -4.26
C TYR A 140 5.32 -6.64 -4.27
N ASN A 141 4.85 -7.76 -4.81
CA ASN A 141 5.63 -8.97 -4.97
C ASN A 141 5.92 -9.19 -6.47
N ASN A 142 7.20 -9.27 -6.83
CA ASN A 142 7.64 -9.37 -8.23
C ASN A 142 7.41 -10.76 -8.86
N THR A 143 7.22 -11.80 -8.03
CA THR A 143 6.85 -13.15 -8.48
C THR A 143 5.38 -13.21 -8.88
N SER A 144 4.48 -12.69 -8.03
CA SER A 144 3.03 -12.71 -8.30
C SER A 144 2.55 -11.51 -9.13
N LYS A 145 3.39 -10.50 -9.32
CA LYS A 145 3.10 -9.22 -9.97
C LYS A 145 1.92 -8.47 -9.35
N ARG A 146 1.65 -8.70 -8.06
CA ARG A 146 0.53 -8.10 -7.32
C ARG A 146 1.01 -7.16 -6.23
N CYS A 147 0.31 -6.03 -6.08
CA CYS A 147 0.49 -5.11 -4.95
C CYS A 147 -0.70 -5.21 -4.00
N ASN A 148 -0.57 -5.95 -2.91
CA ASN A 148 -1.66 -6.09 -1.94
C ASN A 148 -2.03 -4.75 -1.31
N LEU A 149 -1.06 -3.83 -1.16
CA LEU A 149 -1.30 -2.49 -0.68
C LEU A 149 -2.26 -1.69 -1.59
N CYS A 150 -1.99 -1.64 -2.90
CA CYS A 150 -2.87 -0.97 -3.88
C CYS A 150 -4.20 -1.71 -4.05
N LEU A 151 -4.18 -3.04 -4.10
CA LEU A 151 -5.39 -3.85 -4.28
C LEU A 151 -6.37 -3.66 -3.11
N HIS A 152 -5.86 -3.64 -1.87
CA HIS A 152 -6.71 -3.41 -0.71
C HIS A 152 -7.17 -1.95 -0.57
N GLU A 153 -6.36 -0.96 -0.97
CA GLU A 153 -6.82 0.43 -1.04
C GLU A 153 -8.00 0.54 -2.01
N ASN A 154 -7.84 0.02 -3.23
CA ASN A 154 -8.89 0.03 -4.24
C ASN A 154 -10.15 -0.69 -3.77
N PHE A 155 -9.99 -1.86 -3.14
CA PHE A 155 -11.11 -2.60 -2.56
C PHE A 155 -11.87 -1.78 -1.51
N LEU A 156 -11.16 -1.09 -0.62
CA LEU A 156 -11.81 -0.26 0.40
C LEU A 156 -12.54 0.94 -0.21
N ILE A 157 -11.93 1.63 -1.18
CA ILE A 157 -12.56 2.79 -1.83
C ILE A 157 -13.79 2.36 -2.65
N MET A 158 -13.71 1.21 -3.32
CA MET A 158 -14.81 0.71 -4.16
C MET A 158 -15.96 0.14 -3.32
N CYS A 159 -15.64 -0.75 -2.37
CA CYS A 159 -16.63 -1.56 -1.65
C CYS A 159 -17.04 -1.00 -0.30
N LYS A 160 -16.33 -0.01 0.27
CA LYS A 160 -16.66 0.61 1.56
C LYS A 160 -16.74 2.15 1.47
N PRO A 161 -17.67 2.71 0.67
CA PRO A 161 -17.78 4.17 0.49
C PRO A 161 -17.99 4.96 1.77
N HIS A 162 -18.66 4.37 2.77
CA HIS A 162 -18.90 5.00 4.06
C HIS A 162 -17.60 5.27 4.85
N LEU A 163 -16.46 4.69 4.44
CA LEU A 163 -15.14 4.94 5.04
C LEU A 163 -14.29 5.92 4.24
N CYS A 164 -14.74 6.42 3.09
CA CYS A 164 -13.92 7.22 2.18
C CYS A 164 -14.76 8.22 1.40
N SER A 165 -15.51 9.06 2.11
CA SER A 165 -16.41 10.03 1.52
C SER A 165 -15.72 11.03 0.57
N LEU A 166 -14.43 11.33 0.81
CA LEU A 166 -13.65 12.24 -0.03
C LEU A 166 -12.99 11.58 -1.25
N ASN A 167 -12.80 10.26 -1.26
CA ASN A 167 -12.05 9.59 -2.33
C ASN A 167 -12.89 9.51 -3.62
N LYS A 168 -12.29 9.88 -4.75
CA LYS A 168 -12.89 9.71 -6.08
C LYS A 168 -12.63 8.32 -6.64
N ARG A 169 -13.69 7.65 -7.11
CA ARG A 169 -13.59 6.29 -7.69
C ARG A 169 -12.93 6.26 -9.07
N ASN A 170 -12.97 7.36 -9.80
CA ASN A 170 -12.39 7.44 -11.15
C ASN A 170 -10.85 7.37 -11.14
N GLU A 171 -10.21 7.50 -9.98
CA GLU A 171 -8.74 7.50 -9.81
C GLU A 171 -8.16 6.09 -9.55
N LEU A 172 -9.01 5.06 -9.43
CA LEU A 172 -8.61 3.71 -8.99
C LEU A 172 -7.91 2.86 -10.06
N MET A 173 -8.02 3.24 -11.34
CA MET A 173 -7.57 2.46 -12.51
C MET A 173 -6.13 2.78 -12.95
N GLY A 174 -5.32 3.36 -12.06
CA GLY A 174 -3.92 3.69 -12.35
C GLY A 174 -2.97 2.48 -12.26
N ALA A 175 -1.86 2.53 -13.00
CA ALA A 175 -0.78 1.57 -12.84
C ALA A 175 -0.20 1.62 -11.41
N CYS A 176 0.19 0.45 -10.89
CA CYS A 176 0.78 0.35 -9.55
C CYS A 176 2.07 1.18 -9.44
N ARG A 177 2.03 2.26 -8.65
CA ARG A 177 3.19 3.13 -8.39
C ARG A 177 4.34 2.40 -7.69
N HIS A 178 4.04 1.34 -6.93
CA HIS A 178 5.05 0.56 -6.22
C HIS A 178 5.82 -0.41 -7.13
N ASN A 179 5.27 -0.78 -8.29
CA ASN A 179 5.93 -1.71 -9.21
C ASN A 179 7.30 -1.17 -9.66
N LYS A 180 7.38 0.14 -9.94
CA LYS A 180 8.60 0.80 -10.40
C LYS A 180 9.80 0.54 -9.48
N LYS A 181 9.59 0.50 -8.16
CA LYS A 181 10.67 0.26 -7.17
C LYS A 181 11.37 -1.10 -7.35
N PHE A 182 10.70 -2.08 -7.95
CA PHE A 182 11.21 -3.44 -8.14
C PHE A 182 11.73 -3.71 -9.55
N LEU A 183 11.83 -2.68 -10.39
CA LEU A 183 12.44 -2.76 -11.71
C LEU A 183 13.96 -2.54 -11.59
N LEU A 184 14.73 -3.27 -12.41
CA LEU A 184 16.21 -3.19 -12.44
C LEU A 184 16.73 -1.86 -13.01
N CYS A 185 15.87 -1.05 -13.63
CA CYS A 185 16.24 0.24 -14.22
C CYS A 185 16.35 1.40 -13.20
N ASN A 186 16.23 1.12 -11.90
CA ASN A 186 16.48 2.11 -10.84
C ASN A 186 17.85 1.91 -10.15
N VAL A 187 18.82 1.29 -10.85
CA VAL A 187 20.23 1.26 -10.42
C VAL A 187 20.94 2.46 -11.03
#